data_AF-A0A0D1XYW5-F1
#
_entry.id   AF-A0A0D1XYW5-F1
#
_cell.length_a   1.000
_cell.length_b   1.000
_cell.length_c   1.000
_cell.angle_alpha   90.00
_cell.angle_beta   90.00
_cell.angle_gamma   90.00
#
_symmetry.space_group_name_H-M   'P 1'
#
loop_
_entity.id
_entity.type
_entity.pdbx_description
1 polymer ?
#
loop_
_entity_poly.entity_id
_entity_poly.type
_entity_poly.pdbx_seq_one_letter_code
_entity_poly.pdbx_strand_id
1 'polypeptide(L)'
;MQFSNLLLLLLPLFFHLTLTLSSTLNLTPRSELNGPCTGAGGASGVCISVTNCNDGGGQTIINACHGTPDNIRCCTKTACGSGNKGNCRFTSSCASGITETNKCPGPTNFKCCMPSDSNTPGSWSPPTLPSLSSGCKQIAIDGARVIVAQFPGKIKEIGCIRKCDDPASSDHCTGMATDMMVANGGEKVTTGEPIAEWVMRNAAAHRVAYVMWGQRIWSRGRDDVKLWSQWRYQSCTVIKNCKNGDRGSNTANHWDHVHVSYQ
;
A
#
# COMPACT_ATOMS: atom_id res chain seq x y z
N MET A 1 101.13 -10.68 20.90
CA MET A 1 100.55 -10.59 19.55
C MET A 1 99.19 -9.91 19.65
N GLN A 2 99.00 -8.89 18.82
CA GLN A 2 97.77 -8.15 18.48
C GLN A 2 96.88 -7.53 19.58
N PHE A 3 96.88 -6.19 19.52
CA PHE A 3 96.00 -5.23 20.18
C PHE A 3 94.56 -5.33 19.69
N SER A 4 93.59 -5.03 20.54
CA SER A 4 92.34 -4.42 20.09
C SER A 4 91.72 -3.55 21.19
N ASN A 5 91.92 -2.24 21.07
CA ASN A 5 91.12 -1.20 21.71
C ASN A 5 89.71 -1.22 21.09
N LEU A 6 88.65 -1.26 21.91
CA LEU A 6 87.30 -0.94 21.44
C LEU A 6 86.69 0.12 22.35
N LEU A 7 86.71 1.34 21.82
CA LEU A 7 86.18 2.58 22.38
C LEU A 7 84.65 2.53 22.35
N LEU A 8 84.00 2.62 23.52
CA LEU A 8 82.55 2.79 23.65
C LEU A 8 82.14 4.16 23.12
N LEU A 9 81.40 4.20 22.01
CA LEU A 9 80.68 5.38 21.50
C LEU A 9 79.20 5.27 21.87
N LEU A 10 78.76 6.13 22.80
CA LEU A 10 77.36 6.35 23.14
C LEU A 10 76.72 7.24 22.05
N LEU A 11 75.83 6.66 21.24
CA LEU A 11 74.97 7.40 20.30
C LEU A 11 73.62 7.70 20.97
N PRO A 12 73.14 8.96 21.01
CA PRO A 12 71.81 9.26 21.51
C PRO A 12 70.77 8.86 20.46
N LEU A 13 69.83 7.98 20.84
CA LEU A 13 68.63 7.70 20.05
C LEU A 13 67.77 8.97 19.97
N PHE A 14 67.82 9.68 18.85
CA PHE A 14 66.82 10.69 18.51
C PHE A 14 65.56 10.00 17.98
N PHE A 15 64.56 9.82 18.83
CA PHE A 15 63.21 9.42 18.43
C PHE A 15 62.57 10.60 17.66
N HIS A 16 62.57 10.55 16.33
CA HIS A 16 61.81 11.49 15.51
C HIS A 16 60.32 11.12 15.56
N LEU A 17 59.56 11.84 16.38
CA LEU A 17 58.10 11.79 16.40
C LEU A 17 57.57 12.54 15.16
N THR A 18 57.39 11.84 14.04
CA THR A 18 56.70 12.39 12.87
C THR A 18 55.21 12.48 13.16
N LEU A 19 54.73 13.68 13.52
CA LEU A 19 53.31 13.97 13.68
C LEU A 19 52.65 14.03 12.29
N THR A 20 52.13 12.91 11.81
CA THR A 20 51.34 12.87 10.57
C THR A 20 49.97 13.51 10.81
N LEU A 21 49.83 14.78 10.43
CA LEU A 21 48.53 15.46 10.40
C LEU A 21 47.66 14.82 9.30
N SER A 22 46.90 13.79 9.65
CA SER A 22 45.92 13.18 8.76
C SER A 22 44.70 14.08 8.71
N SER A 23 44.71 15.07 7.81
CA SER A 23 43.54 15.88 7.49
C SER A 23 42.50 14.99 6.79
N THR A 24 41.60 14.39 7.55
CA THR A 24 40.42 13.72 7.01
C THR A 24 39.50 14.79 6.41
N LEU A 25 39.66 15.07 5.11
CA LEU A 25 38.67 15.80 4.34
C LEU A 25 37.39 14.97 4.34
N ASN A 26 36.44 15.34 5.19
CA ASN A 26 35.08 14.81 5.16
C ASN A 26 34.41 15.31 3.88
N LEU A 27 34.64 14.61 2.77
CA LEU A 27 33.89 14.80 1.52
C LEU A 27 32.44 14.43 1.79
N THR A 28 31.57 15.44 1.92
CA THR A 28 30.13 15.20 1.93
C THR A 28 29.73 14.70 0.53
N PRO A 29 29.00 13.57 0.44
CA PRO A 29 28.55 13.08 -0.85
C PRO A 29 27.72 14.16 -1.55
N ARG A 30 28.05 14.43 -2.81
CA ARG A 30 27.37 15.42 -3.63
C ARG A 30 25.92 14.97 -3.87
N SER A 31 24.98 15.89 -3.73
CA SER A 31 23.59 15.62 -4.09
C SER A 31 23.44 15.59 -5.61
N GLU A 32 22.50 14.79 -6.10
CA GLU A 32 22.21 14.65 -7.53
C GLU A 32 20.84 15.24 -7.86
N LEU A 33 20.68 15.71 -9.10
CA LEU A 33 19.36 16.06 -9.62
C LEU A 33 18.45 14.83 -9.57
N ASN A 34 17.22 14.99 -9.09
CA ASN A 34 16.26 13.92 -8.79
C ASN A 34 16.71 12.95 -7.68
N GLY A 35 17.79 13.27 -6.97
CA GLY A 35 18.27 12.51 -5.80
C GLY A 35 17.54 12.88 -4.51
N PRO A 36 17.67 12.07 -3.46
CA PRO A 36 17.08 12.32 -2.16
C PRO A 36 17.74 13.50 -1.45
N CYS A 37 16.95 14.19 -0.64
CA CYS A 37 17.40 15.19 0.31
C CYS A 37 16.52 15.17 1.57
N THR A 38 16.97 15.84 2.61
CA THR A 38 16.24 15.99 3.87
C THR A 38 15.98 17.47 4.11
N GLY A 39 14.70 17.83 4.18
CA GLY A 39 14.27 19.19 4.50
C GLY A 39 14.10 19.45 5.99
N ALA A 40 13.50 20.58 6.32
CA ALA A 40 13.23 20.99 7.69
C ALA A 40 12.46 19.91 8.47
N GLY A 41 12.82 19.71 9.74
CA GLY A 41 12.18 18.71 10.60
C GLY A 41 12.37 17.25 10.16
N GLY A 42 13.35 16.96 9.30
CA GLY A 42 13.61 15.60 8.81
C GLY A 42 12.69 15.18 7.65
N ALA A 43 11.93 16.09 7.05
CA ALA A 43 11.03 15.78 5.95
C ALA A 43 11.78 15.20 4.75
N SER A 44 11.31 14.08 4.22
CA SER A 44 11.84 13.53 2.97
C SER A 44 11.61 14.50 1.81
N GLY A 45 12.64 14.68 0.98
CA GLY A 45 12.58 15.55 -0.18
C GLY A 45 13.32 14.98 -1.39
N VAL A 46 13.22 15.73 -2.49
CA VAL A 46 13.92 15.47 -3.74
C VAL A 46 14.62 16.73 -4.26
N CYS A 47 15.85 16.60 -4.75
CA CYS A 47 16.58 17.69 -5.35
C CYS A 47 16.07 17.98 -6.77
N ILE A 48 15.29 19.04 -6.95
CA ILE A 48 14.73 19.46 -8.25
C ILE A 48 14.78 20.99 -8.39
N SER A 49 14.46 21.50 -9.57
CA SER A 49 14.39 22.94 -9.79
C SER A 49 13.36 23.61 -8.87
N VAL A 50 13.64 24.83 -8.41
CA VAL A 50 12.69 25.66 -7.67
C VAL A 50 11.33 25.76 -8.37
N THR A 51 11.31 25.96 -9.69
CA THR A 51 10.08 26.01 -10.50
C THR A 51 9.26 24.72 -10.37
N ASN A 52 9.83 23.56 -10.70
CA ASN A 52 9.14 22.26 -10.56
C ASN A 52 8.65 21.99 -9.14
N CYS A 53 9.38 22.46 -8.12
CA CYS A 53 8.93 22.31 -6.73
C CYS A 53 7.67 23.15 -6.47
N ASN A 54 7.68 24.42 -6.86
CA ASN A 54 6.57 25.34 -6.68
C ASN A 54 5.33 24.90 -7.47
N ASP A 55 5.51 24.50 -8.73
CA ASP A 55 4.42 24.03 -9.60
C ASP A 55 3.77 22.75 -9.05
N GLY A 56 4.56 21.89 -8.40
CA GLY A 56 4.06 20.71 -7.70
C GLY A 56 3.49 20.96 -6.31
N GLY A 57 3.41 22.22 -5.86
CA GLY A 57 2.93 22.61 -4.53
C GLY A 57 3.83 22.14 -3.39
N GLY A 58 5.14 22.01 -3.64
CA GLY A 58 6.16 21.72 -2.63
C GLY A 58 6.75 22.98 -2.00
N GLN A 59 7.59 22.77 -0.99
CA GLN A 59 8.36 23.77 -0.27
C GLN A 59 9.85 23.58 -0.58
N THR A 60 10.52 24.67 -0.95
CA THR A 60 11.96 24.65 -1.27
C THR A 60 12.80 24.92 -0.03
N ILE A 61 13.81 24.07 0.19
CA ILE A 61 14.78 24.20 1.27
C ILE A 61 16.14 24.53 0.69
N ILE A 62 16.72 25.63 1.17
CA ILE A 62 18.04 26.14 0.77
C ILE A 62 19.12 25.26 1.41
N ASN A 63 20.23 25.05 0.70
CA ASN A 63 21.40 24.31 1.20
C ASN A 63 21.10 22.87 1.65
N ALA A 64 20.12 22.19 1.03
CA ALA A 64 19.84 20.78 1.31
C ALA A 64 20.14 19.85 0.11
N CYS A 65 20.61 20.42 -1.00
CA CYS A 65 21.12 19.72 -2.17
C CYS A 65 22.55 20.21 -2.44
N HIS A 66 23.53 19.61 -1.78
CA HIS A 66 24.90 20.10 -1.80
C HIS A 66 25.58 19.80 -3.13
N GLY A 67 26.20 20.81 -3.73
CA GLY A 67 26.86 20.68 -5.03
C GLY A 67 25.89 20.53 -6.20
N THR A 68 24.62 20.86 -6.06
CA THR A 68 23.76 21.11 -7.23
C THR A 68 23.79 22.60 -7.61
N PRO A 69 23.41 22.98 -8.84
CA PRO A 69 23.24 24.39 -9.20
C PRO A 69 22.27 25.12 -8.26
N ASP A 70 22.40 26.45 -8.12
CA ASP A 70 21.62 27.27 -7.16
C ASP A 70 20.10 27.20 -7.35
N ASN A 71 19.65 26.90 -8.57
CA ASN A 71 18.25 26.72 -8.91
C ASN A 71 17.72 25.31 -8.58
N ILE A 72 18.58 24.37 -8.18
CA ILE A 72 18.21 23.05 -7.68
C ILE A 72 18.22 23.09 -6.16
N ARG A 73 17.05 22.87 -5.57
CA ARG A 73 16.85 22.92 -4.12
C ARG A 73 16.13 21.67 -3.65
N CYS A 74 16.22 21.40 -2.36
CA CYS A 74 15.49 20.27 -1.80
C CYS A 74 14.01 20.64 -1.76
N CYS A 75 13.20 19.90 -2.51
CA CYS A 75 11.76 20.06 -2.52
C CYS A 75 11.14 19.07 -1.55
N THR A 76 10.39 19.58 -0.59
CA THR A 76 9.60 18.77 0.35
C THR A 76 8.12 19.03 0.16
N LYS A 77 7.29 18.02 0.38
CA LYS A 77 5.83 18.18 0.37
C LYS A 77 5.25 17.22 1.38
N THR A 78 5.00 17.75 2.57
CA THR A 78 4.60 16.99 3.76
C THR A 78 3.11 16.61 3.79
N ALA A 79 2.31 17.19 2.89
CA ALA A 79 0.91 16.90 2.69
C ALA A 79 0.64 16.67 1.20
N CYS A 80 0.11 15.50 0.86
CA CYS A 80 -0.27 15.14 -0.51
C CYS A 80 -1.36 14.07 -0.52
N GLY A 81 -1.88 13.78 -1.72
CA GLY A 81 -2.82 12.70 -1.97
C GLY A 81 -4.22 12.94 -1.38
N SER A 82 -5.02 11.89 -1.32
CA SER A 82 -6.39 11.95 -0.84
C SER A 82 -6.47 12.49 0.60
N GLY A 83 -7.23 13.57 0.79
CA GLY A 83 -7.42 14.20 2.09
C GLY A 83 -6.15 14.80 2.72
N ASN A 84 -5.09 15.06 1.94
CA ASN A 84 -3.82 15.62 2.42
C ASN A 84 -3.13 14.79 3.52
N LYS A 85 -3.41 13.48 3.56
CA LYS A 85 -2.90 12.58 4.59
C LYS A 85 -1.53 11.98 4.29
N GLY A 86 -1.11 11.97 3.03
CA GLY A 86 0.18 11.42 2.62
C GLY A 86 1.30 12.45 2.70
N ASN A 87 2.52 11.98 2.49
CA ASN A 87 3.67 12.86 2.27
C ASN A 87 4.55 12.33 1.12
N CYS A 88 5.18 13.25 0.41
CA CYS A 88 6.04 12.93 -0.71
C CYS A 88 7.36 12.34 -0.23
N ARG A 89 7.73 11.19 -0.79
CA ARG A 89 8.99 10.48 -0.51
C ARG A 89 9.30 9.52 -1.65
N PHE A 90 10.54 9.02 -1.69
CA PHE A 90 10.88 7.94 -2.60
C PHE A 90 10.09 6.67 -2.26
N THR A 91 9.67 5.93 -3.28
CA THR A 91 8.92 4.67 -3.10
C THR A 91 9.67 3.67 -2.22
N SER A 92 11.01 3.66 -2.29
CA SER A 92 11.89 2.85 -1.44
C SER A 92 11.79 3.21 0.05
N SER A 93 11.40 4.44 0.40
CA SER A 93 11.21 4.93 1.78
C SER A 93 9.74 4.94 2.20
N CYS A 94 8.83 4.38 1.38
CA CYS A 94 7.41 4.28 1.69
C CYS A 94 7.11 3.00 2.45
N ALA A 95 7.24 3.05 3.77
CA ALA A 95 7.04 1.90 4.65
C ALA A 95 5.64 1.26 4.52
N SER A 96 4.61 2.05 4.19
CA SER A 96 3.26 1.53 3.96
C SER A 96 3.12 0.77 2.64
N GLY A 97 4.01 1.01 1.66
CA GLY A 97 3.88 0.52 0.29
C GLY A 97 2.72 1.14 -0.51
N ILE A 98 1.92 2.04 0.10
CA ILE A 98 0.74 2.65 -0.53
C ILE A 98 1.14 3.99 -1.13
N THR A 99 0.98 4.13 -2.45
CA THR A 99 1.38 5.34 -3.17
C THR A 99 0.31 5.89 -4.11
N GLU A 100 0.22 7.21 -4.19
CA GLU A 100 -0.51 7.91 -5.25
C GLU A 100 0.46 8.54 -6.25
N THR A 101 0.16 8.40 -7.54
CA THR A 101 0.96 8.95 -8.66
C THR A 101 0.53 10.39 -8.98
N ASN A 102 1.44 11.21 -9.51
CA ASN A 102 1.19 12.61 -9.90
C ASN A 102 0.74 13.54 -8.76
N LYS A 103 1.08 13.19 -7.51
CA LYS A 103 0.78 14.01 -6.32
C LYS A 103 2.00 14.75 -5.76
N CYS A 104 3.19 14.40 -6.25
CA CYS A 104 4.48 14.90 -5.80
C CYS A 104 5.31 15.38 -7.00
N PRO A 105 6.09 16.46 -6.85
CA PRO A 105 6.98 16.93 -7.91
C PRO A 105 8.24 16.05 -8.02
N GLY A 106 8.82 15.98 -9.22
CA GLY A 106 10.08 15.28 -9.45
C GLY A 106 9.91 13.93 -10.17
N PRO A 107 10.83 12.98 -9.97
CA PRO A 107 10.88 11.74 -10.74
C PRO A 107 9.71 10.81 -10.40
N THR A 108 9.46 9.83 -11.28
CA THR A 108 8.33 8.89 -11.17
C THR A 108 8.36 8.00 -9.92
N ASN A 109 9.54 7.83 -9.31
CA ASN A 109 9.72 7.10 -8.05
C ASN A 109 9.63 7.99 -6.80
N PHE A 110 9.41 9.30 -6.94
CA PHE A 110 9.09 10.21 -5.85
C PHE A 110 7.58 10.43 -5.80
N LYS A 111 6.89 9.63 -4.98
CA LYS A 111 5.43 9.53 -4.97
C LYS A 111 4.85 9.99 -3.64
N CYS A 112 3.53 10.20 -3.62
CA CYS A 112 2.84 10.47 -2.38
C CYS A 112 2.65 9.17 -1.63
N CYS A 113 3.40 8.97 -0.55
CA CYS A 113 3.25 7.81 0.32
C CYS A 113 2.10 8.08 1.29
N MET A 114 1.07 7.25 1.24
CA MET A 114 -0.10 7.37 2.10
C MET A 114 0.15 6.65 3.42
N PRO A 115 -0.44 7.11 4.54
CA PRO A 115 -0.42 6.36 5.77
C PRO A 115 -1.15 5.03 5.56
N SER A 116 -0.66 3.99 6.23
CA SER A 116 -1.41 2.76 6.49
C SER A 116 -2.44 3.05 7.59
N ASP A 117 -3.46 3.86 7.28
CA ASP A 117 -4.56 4.11 8.20
C ASP A 117 -5.73 3.17 7.92
N SER A 118 -6.29 2.60 8.98
CA SER A 118 -7.46 1.71 8.98
C SER A 118 -8.80 2.42 8.69
N ASN A 119 -8.75 3.69 8.25
CA ASN A 119 -9.90 4.41 7.69
C ASN A 119 -9.79 4.93 6.22
N THR A 120 -8.70 4.68 5.47
CA THR A 120 -8.68 4.92 4.00
C THR A 120 -8.94 3.64 3.19
N PRO A 121 -10.04 3.57 2.39
CA PRO A 121 -10.31 2.44 1.51
C PRO A 121 -9.12 2.07 0.62
N GLY A 122 -8.63 0.83 0.74
CA GLY A 122 -7.52 0.33 -0.06
C GLY A 122 -6.12 0.50 0.55
N SER A 123 -6.04 0.76 1.87
CA SER A 123 -4.81 0.96 2.65
C SER A 123 -4.78 0.16 3.99
N TRP A 124 -5.39 -1.02 4.02
CA TRP A 124 -5.65 -1.80 5.25
C TRP A 124 -4.50 -2.74 5.66
N SER A 125 -4.28 -2.93 6.96
CA SER A 125 -3.50 -4.09 7.42
C SER A 125 -4.23 -5.39 7.05
N PRO A 126 -3.51 -6.51 6.81
CA PRO A 126 -4.18 -7.79 6.52
C PRO A 126 -5.23 -8.12 7.60
N PRO A 127 -6.47 -8.41 7.21
CA PRO A 127 -7.53 -8.71 8.17
C PRO A 127 -7.29 -10.07 8.83
N THR A 128 -7.84 -10.24 10.03
CA THR A 128 -7.93 -11.56 10.66
C THR A 128 -8.85 -12.45 9.83
N LEU A 129 -8.37 -13.64 9.46
CA LEU A 129 -9.20 -14.62 8.77
C LEU A 129 -10.26 -15.22 9.72
N PRO A 130 -11.46 -15.56 9.23
CA PRO A 130 -12.44 -16.30 10.00
C PRO A 130 -11.90 -17.70 10.37
N SER A 131 -12.52 -18.33 11.38
CA SER A 131 -12.10 -19.61 11.92
C SER A 131 -13.20 -20.65 11.85
N LEU A 132 -12.83 -21.93 11.92
CA LEU A 132 -13.82 -23.01 12.02
C LEU A 132 -14.67 -22.87 13.30
N SER A 133 -14.09 -22.38 14.39
CA SER A 133 -14.80 -22.11 15.65
C SER A 133 -15.85 -21.01 15.53
N SER A 134 -15.73 -20.10 14.56
CA SER A 134 -16.79 -19.13 14.28
C SER A 134 -17.93 -19.73 13.45
N GLY A 135 -17.87 -21.01 13.08
CA GLY A 135 -18.83 -21.67 12.19
C GLY A 135 -18.59 -21.42 10.69
N CYS A 136 -17.52 -20.70 10.33
CA CYS A 136 -17.11 -20.54 8.94
C CYS A 136 -16.62 -21.88 8.38
N LYS A 137 -16.96 -22.22 7.14
CA LYS A 137 -16.51 -23.47 6.51
C LYS A 137 -15.10 -23.31 5.97
N GLN A 138 -14.33 -24.40 5.97
CA GLN A 138 -12.94 -24.39 5.51
C GLN A 138 -12.80 -23.81 4.11
N ILE A 139 -13.72 -24.14 3.19
CA ILE A 139 -13.67 -23.63 1.82
C ILE A 139 -13.83 -22.09 1.74
N ALA A 140 -14.66 -21.52 2.61
CA ALA A 140 -14.83 -20.07 2.69
C ALA A 140 -13.60 -19.39 3.31
N ILE A 141 -12.99 -20.03 4.33
CA ILE A 141 -11.72 -19.56 4.92
C ILE A 141 -10.59 -19.58 3.89
N ASP A 142 -10.48 -20.65 3.10
CA ASP A 142 -9.44 -20.80 2.09
C ASP A 142 -9.64 -19.81 0.93
N GLY A 143 -10.88 -19.63 0.48
CA GLY A 143 -11.25 -18.59 -0.48
C GLY A 143 -10.90 -17.19 0.02
N ALA A 144 -11.23 -16.88 1.27
CA ALA A 144 -10.85 -15.62 1.90
C ALA A 144 -9.35 -15.39 1.97
N ARG A 145 -8.59 -16.43 2.34
CA ARG A 145 -7.13 -16.39 2.42
C ARG A 145 -6.50 -16.03 1.09
N VAL A 146 -6.93 -16.66 0.00
CA VAL A 146 -6.35 -16.38 -1.34
C VAL A 146 -6.72 -14.99 -1.84
N ILE A 147 -7.94 -14.51 -1.55
CA ILE A 147 -8.36 -13.15 -1.92
C ILE A 147 -7.53 -12.11 -1.15
N VAL A 148 -7.34 -12.28 0.16
CA VAL A 148 -6.49 -11.39 0.98
C VAL A 148 -5.04 -11.37 0.49
N ALA A 149 -4.49 -12.54 0.18
CA ALA A 149 -3.13 -12.65 -0.34
C ALA A 149 -2.97 -11.97 -1.72
N GLN A 150 -3.98 -12.05 -2.58
CA GLN A 150 -3.97 -11.43 -3.90
C GLN A 150 -4.12 -9.90 -3.85
N PHE A 151 -4.84 -9.38 -2.85
CA PHE A 151 -5.18 -7.95 -2.75
C PHE A 151 -4.71 -7.35 -1.42
N PRO A 152 -3.38 -7.34 -1.16
CA PRO A 152 -2.84 -6.76 0.07
C PRO A 152 -3.26 -5.29 0.19
N GLY A 153 -3.67 -4.88 1.38
CA GLY A 153 -4.15 -3.52 1.59
C GLY A 153 -5.61 -3.26 1.23
N LYS A 154 -6.32 -4.17 0.55
CA LYS A 154 -7.65 -3.85 -0.01
C LYS A 154 -8.83 -4.33 0.80
N ILE A 155 -8.64 -5.35 1.64
CA ILE A 155 -9.69 -5.87 2.52
C ILE A 155 -9.47 -5.42 3.95
N LYS A 156 -10.48 -4.74 4.52
CA LYS A 156 -10.48 -4.20 5.88
C LYS A 156 -10.80 -5.28 6.90
N GLU A 157 -11.80 -6.09 6.59
CA GLU A 157 -12.42 -7.08 7.47
C GLU A 157 -13.10 -8.14 6.61
N ILE A 158 -13.34 -9.32 7.19
CA ILE A 158 -14.01 -10.44 6.53
C ILE A 158 -15.21 -10.87 7.37
N GLY A 159 -16.41 -10.65 6.84
CA GLY A 159 -17.62 -11.31 7.34
C GLY A 159 -17.68 -12.74 6.83
N CYS A 160 -18.11 -13.71 7.64
CA CYS A 160 -18.36 -15.08 7.16
C CYS A 160 -19.70 -15.64 7.62
N ILE A 161 -19.90 -15.79 8.94
CA ILE A 161 -21.16 -16.31 9.46
C ILE A 161 -22.09 -15.17 9.89
N ARG A 162 -23.40 -15.35 9.69
CA ARG A 162 -24.44 -14.49 10.26
C ARG A 162 -25.48 -15.35 10.96
N LYS A 163 -25.98 -14.91 12.11
CA LYS A 163 -27.14 -15.54 12.75
C LYS A 163 -28.38 -15.35 11.85
N CYS A 164 -29.05 -16.46 11.56
CA CYS A 164 -30.25 -16.49 10.75
C CYS A 164 -31.32 -17.34 11.42
N ASP A 165 -32.58 -16.99 11.19
CA ASP A 165 -33.72 -17.82 11.63
C ASP A 165 -33.88 -19.04 10.72
N ASP A 166 -33.61 -18.88 9.41
CA ASP A 166 -33.59 -19.96 8.42
C ASP A 166 -32.18 -20.11 7.81
N PRO A 167 -31.50 -21.27 7.98
CA PRO A 167 -30.21 -21.56 7.34
C PRO A 167 -30.21 -21.49 5.81
N ALA A 168 -31.35 -21.72 5.16
CA ALA A 168 -31.45 -21.67 3.69
C ALA A 168 -31.57 -20.24 3.14
N SER A 169 -31.75 -19.24 4.02
CA SER A 169 -31.97 -17.85 3.60
C SER A 169 -30.71 -17.17 3.04
N SER A 170 -29.51 -17.67 3.37
CA SER A 170 -28.23 -17.13 2.89
C SER A 170 -27.09 -18.10 3.15
N ASP A 171 -26.10 -18.11 2.27
CA ASP A 171 -24.86 -18.88 2.46
C ASP A 171 -24.04 -18.41 3.68
N HIS A 172 -24.23 -17.17 4.14
CA HIS A 172 -23.67 -16.71 5.42
C HIS A 172 -24.25 -17.47 6.61
N CYS A 173 -25.49 -17.98 6.52
CA CYS A 173 -26.11 -18.71 7.64
C CYS A 173 -25.44 -20.07 7.87
N THR A 174 -24.78 -20.62 6.85
CA THR A 174 -24.14 -21.95 6.89
C THR A 174 -22.60 -21.87 6.84
N GLY A 175 -22.04 -20.65 6.86
CA GLY A 175 -20.61 -20.39 6.80
C GLY A 175 -19.99 -20.64 5.42
N MET A 176 -20.81 -20.64 4.36
CA MET A 176 -20.45 -20.88 2.96
C MET A 176 -20.30 -19.60 2.13
N ALA A 177 -20.25 -18.43 2.77
CA ALA A 177 -19.98 -17.16 2.11
C ALA A 177 -19.03 -16.29 2.92
N THR A 178 -18.37 -15.37 2.23
CA THR A 178 -17.53 -14.33 2.81
C THR A 178 -17.83 -12.97 2.22
N ASP A 179 -17.92 -11.96 3.07
CA ASP A 179 -17.98 -10.55 2.68
C ASP A 179 -16.61 -9.93 2.88
N MET A 180 -15.93 -9.61 1.78
CA MET A 180 -14.66 -8.88 1.79
C MET A 180 -14.95 -7.40 1.92
N MET A 181 -14.86 -6.86 3.14
CA MET A 181 -15.13 -5.45 3.40
C MET A 181 -14.03 -4.60 2.76
N VAL A 182 -14.36 -3.79 1.76
CA VAL A 182 -13.40 -2.90 1.07
C VAL A 182 -13.54 -1.44 1.49
N ALA A 183 -14.58 -1.13 2.26
CA ALA A 183 -14.86 0.18 2.84
C ALA A 183 -15.55 0.04 4.20
N ASN A 184 -15.88 1.15 4.86
CA ASN A 184 -16.82 1.07 5.99
C ASN A 184 -18.23 0.72 5.51
N GLY A 185 -19.01 0.11 6.39
CA GLY A 185 -20.41 -0.22 6.09
C GLY A 185 -21.18 1.02 5.62
N GLY A 186 -21.87 0.89 4.49
CA GLY A 186 -22.65 1.95 3.88
C GLY A 186 -21.87 2.89 2.95
N GLU A 187 -20.54 2.78 2.85
CA GLU A 187 -19.74 3.61 1.94
C GLU A 187 -19.76 3.05 0.51
N LYS A 188 -19.97 3.92 -0.48
CA LYS A 188 -19.85 3.53 -1.88
C LYS A 188 -18.42 3.74 -2.37
N VAL A 189 -17.72 2.66 -2.71
CA VAL A 189 -16.38 2.71 -3.29
C VAL A 189 -16.31 1.94 -4.61
N THR A 190 -15.20 2.09 -5.35
CA THR A 190 -14.93 1.34 -6.59
C THR A 190 -13.90 0.22 -6.40
N THR A 191 -13.23 0.17 -5.25
CA THR A 191 -12.11 -0.75 -4.94
C THR A 191 -12.49 -2.23 -5.05
N GLY A 192 -13.76 -2.60 -4.89
CA GLY A 192 -14.20 -3.99 -4.97
C GLY A 192 -14.31 -4.56 -6.39
N GLU A 193 -14.40 -3.73 -7.43
CA GLU A 193 -14.56 -4.19 -8.82
C GLU A 193 -13.43 -5.13 -9.29
N PRO A 194 -12.14 -4.75 -9.20
CA PRO A 194 -11.05 -5.64 -9.61
C PRO A 194 -10.97 -6.92 -8.78
N ILE A 195 -11.42 -6.88 -7.51
CA ILE A 195 -11.47 -8.06 -6.64
C ILE A 195 -12.56 -9.01 -7.11
N ALA A 196 -13.77 -8.49 -7.33
CA ALA A 196 -14.91 -9.28 -7.79
C ALA A 196 -14.63 -9.96 -9.15
N GLU A 197 -14.03 -9.24 -10.09
CA GLU A 197 -13.66 -9.83 -11.37
C GLU A 197 -12.55 -10.88 -11.25
N TRP A 198 -11.57 -10.68 -10.36
CA TRP A 198 -10.55 -11.70 -10.11
C TRP A 198 -11.16 -12.96 -9.49
N VAL A 199 -12.08 -12.80 -8.54
CA VAL A 199 -12.82 -13.91 -7.93
C VAL A 199 -13.59 -14.70 -9.00
N MET A 200 -14.29 -14.00 -9.90
CA MET A 200 -14.94 -14.62 -11.06
C MET A 200 -13.94 -15.42 -11.92
N ARG A 201 -12.81 -14.79 -12.32
CA ARG A 201 -11.81 -15.43 -13.19
C ARG A 201 -11.16 -16.66 -12.55
N ASN A 202 -11.10 -16.71 -11.22
CA ASN A 202 -10.51 -17.82 -10.46
C ASN A 202 -11.58 -18.73 -9.82
N ALA A 203 -12.84 -18.60 -10.22
CA ALA A 203 -13.97 -19.24 -9.56
C ALA A 203 -13.86 -20.77 -9.51
N ALA A 204 -13.34 -21.40 -10.57
CA ALA A 204 -13.14 -22.85 -10.62
C ALA A 204 -12.08 -23.33 -9.61
N ALA A 205 -10.95 -22.64 -9.54
CA ALA A 205 -9.82 -23.00 -8.67
C ALA A 205 -10.18 -22.88 -7.17
N HIS A 206 -11.05 -21.93 -6.83
CA HIS A 206 -11.41 -21.65 -5.43
C HIS A 206 -12.85 -22.05 -5.08
N ARG A 207 -13.47 -22.90 -5.91
CA ARG A 207 -14.82 -23.43 -5.72
C ARG A 207 -15.90 -22.35 -5.43
N VAL A 208 -15.78 -21.19 -6.05
CA VAL A 208 -16.76 -20.10 -5.96
C VAL A 208 -18.06 -20.45 -6.71
N ALA A 209 -19.19 -20.38 -6.02
CA ALA A 209 -20.53 -20.52 -6.60
C ALA A 209 -20.98 -19.24 -7.31
N TYR A 210 -20.88 -18.11 -6.62
CA TYR A 210 -21.20 -16.79 -7.18
C TYR A 210 -20.45 -15.67 -6.45
N VAL A 211 -20.36 -14.50 -7.10
CA VAL A 211 -19.78 -13.28 -6.55
C VAL A 211 -20.70 -12.10 -6.82
N MET A 212 -20.83 -11.18 -5.85
CA MET A 212 -21.64 -9.96 -5.97
C MET A 212 -20.80 -8.72 -5.69
N TRP A 213 -21.01 -7.69 -6.50
CA TRP A 213 -20.41 -6.36 -6.34
C TRP A 213 -21.24 -5.33 -7.11
N GLY A 214 -21.51 -4.18 -6.49
CA GLY A 214 -22.11 -3.02 -7.17
C GLY A 214 -23.43 -3.33 -7.88
N GLN A 215 -24.38 -3.92 -7.16
CA GLN A 215 -25.73 -4.32 -7.62
C GLN A 215 -25.74 -5.42 -8.67
N ARG A 216 -24.59 -6.04 -8.92
CA ARG A 216 -24.42 -7.07 -9.93
C ARG A 216 -23.92 -8.34 -9.30
N ILE A 217 -24.15 -9.43 -10.01
CA ILE A 217 -23.82 -10.77 -9.57
C ILE A 217 -23.40 -11.59 -10.78
N TRP A 218 -22.38 -12.41 -10.59
CA TRP A 218 -21.94 -13.42 -11.53
C TRP A 218 -21.96 -14.79 -10.84
N SER A 219 -22.38 -15.83 -11.55
CA SER A 219 -22.54 -17.18 -11.01
C SER A 219 -21.90 -18.22 -11.92
N ARG A 220 -21.11 -19.10 -11.33
CA ARG A 220 -20.46 -20.20 -12.05
C ARG A 220 -21.50 -21.18 -12.57
N GLY A 221 -21.36 -21.60 -13.83
CA GLY A 221 -22.32 -22.49 -14.49
C GLY A 221 -23.57 -21.79 -15.03
N ARG A 222 -23.72 -20.47 -14.81
CA ARG A 222 -24.80 -19.66 -15.39
C ARG A 222 -24.27 -18.55 -16.29
N ASP A 223 -23.20 -17.88 -15.86
CA ASP A 223 -22.68 -16.67 -16.49
C ASP A 223 -21.28 -16.93 -17.08
N ASP A 224 -21.02 -16.45 -18.30
CA ASP A 224 -19.66 -16.45 -18.87
C ASP A 224 -18.72 -15.49 -18.13
N VAL A 225 -17.42 -15.77 -18.16
CA VAL A 225 -16.39 -14.84 -17.67
C VAL A 225 -16.39 -13.57 -18.52
N LYS A 226 -16.68 -12.43 -17.91
CA LYS A 226 -16.87 -11.15 -18.61
C LYS A 226 -16.66 -9.96 -17.68
N LEU A 227 -16.55 -8.76 -18.26
CA LEU A 227 -16.37 -7.53 -17.49
C LEU A 227 -17.54 -7.31 -16.52
N TRP A 228 -17.26 -6.74 -15.34
CA TRP A 228 -18.26 -6.46 -14.30
C TRP A 228 -19.45 -5.67 -14.85
N SER A 229 -19.22 -4.70 -15.74
CA SER A 229 -20.26 -3.88 -16.34
C SER A 229 -21.32 -4.69 -17.12
N GLN A 230 -20.97 -5.91 -17.55
CA GLN A 230 -21.81 -6.84 -18.31
C GLN A 230 -22.45 -7.93 -17.44
N TRP A 231 -22.23 -7.91 -16.12
CA TRP A 231 -22.86 -8.84 -15.21
C TRP A 231 -24.36 -8.54 -15.07
N ARG A 232 -25.12 -9.60 -14.79
CA ARG A 232 -26.55 -9.46 -14.51
C ARG A 232 -26.76 -8.67 -13.23
N TYR A 233 -27.85 -7.90 -13.19
CA TYR A 233 -28.28 -7.27 -11.95
C TYR A 233 -28.68 -8.32 -10.91
N GLN A 234 -28.43 -8.00 -9.65
CA GLN A 234 -28.87 -8.81 -8.51
C GLN A 234 -30.40 -8.81 -8.40
N SER A 235 -30.95 -9.90 -7.87
CA SER A 235 -32.40 -10.00 -7.66
C SER A 235 -32.89 -8.96 -6.65
N CYS A 236 -34.10 -8.46 -6.87
CA CYS A 236 -34.77 -7.53 -5.98
C CYS A 236 -35.44 -8.28 -4.82
N THR A 237 -34.73 -8.45 -3.70
CA THR A 237 -35.23 -9.21 -2.53
C THR A 237 -35.90 -8.32 -1.49
N VAL A 238 -35.33 -7.15 -1.20
CA VAL A 238 -35.83 -6.22 -0.18
C VAL A 238 -36.89 -5.27 -0.76
N ILE A 239 -36.58 -4.65 -1.90
CA ILE A 239 -37.49 -3.74 -2.60
C ILE A 239 -38.03 -4.47 -3.82
N LYS A 240 -39.31 -4.85 -3.81
CA LYS A 240 -39.97 -5.51 -4.94
C LYS A 240 -39.87 -4.62 -6.19
N ASN A 241 -39.56 -5.22 -7.34
CA ASN A 241 -39.41 -4.52 -8.63
C ASN A 241 -38.38 -3.39 -8.64
N CYS A 242 -37.31 -3.53 -7.88
CA CYS A 242 -36.22 -2.56 -7.88
C CYS A 242 -35.61 -2.36 -9.27
N LYS A 243 -35.25 -1.12 -9.59
CA LYS A 243 -34.60 -0.78 -10.84
C LYS A 243 -33.13 -1.16 -10.76
N ASN A 244 -32.62 -1.89 -11.74
CA ASN A 244 -31.20 -2.23 -11.87
C ASN A 244 -30.58 -2.86 -10.60
N GLY A 245 -31.35 -3.70 -9.89
CA GLY A 245 -30.88 -4.40 -8.69
C GLY A 245 -30.71 -3.51 -7.45
N ASP A 246 -31.20 -2.28 -7.44
CA ASP A 246 -31.11 -1.35 -6.31
C ASP A 246 -32.01 -1.74 -5.12
N ARG A 247 -31.39 -2.32 -4.09
CA ARG A 247 -32.07 -2.75 -2.87
C ARG A 247 -32.19 -1.64 -1.82
N GLY A 248 -31.81 -0.40 -2.13
CA GLY A 248 -32.09 0.79 -1.30
C GLY A 248 -30.97 1.24 -0.35
N SER A 249 -29.84 0.53 -0.29
CA SER A 249 -28.67 0.97 0.46
C SER A 249 -27.37 0.49 -0.17
N ASN A 250 -26.25 1.18 0.08
CA ASN A 250 -24.94 0.79 -0.45
C ASN A 250 -24.55 -0.62 0.00
N THR A 251 -24.80 -0.98 1.26
CA THR A 251 -24.55 -2.33 1.78
C THR A 251 -25.43 -3.38 1.10
N ALA A 252 -26.74 -3.16 0.98
CA ALA A 252 -27.61 -4.12 0.28
C ALA A 252 -27.28 -4.24 -1.22
N ASN A 253 -26.61 -3.21 -1.76
CA ASN A 253 -26.13 -3.14 -3.13
C ASN A 253 -24.68 -3.60 -3.30
N HIS A 254 -24.01 -4.07 -2.24
CA HIS A 254 -22.63 -4.56 -2.29
C HIS A 254 -21.66 -3.51 -2.86
N TRP A 255 -21.79 -2.25 -2.43
CA TRP A 255 -20.89 -1.15 -2.82
C TRP A 255 -19.76 -0.91 -1.80
N ASP A 256 -19.85 -1.50 -0.62
CA ASP A 256 -18.88 -1.45 0.49
C ASP A 256 -18.14 -2.79 0.70
N HIS A 257 -18.62 -3.88 0.10
CA HIS A 257 -18.00 -5.21 0.21
C HIS A 257 -18.21 -6.06 -1.05
N VAL A 258 -17.24 -6.94 -1.32
CA VAL A 258 -17.37 -8.01 -2.32
C VAL A 258 -17.87 -9.26 -1.62
N HIS A 259 -19.09 -9.69 -1.97
CA HIS A 259 -19.67 -10.92 -1.46
C HIS A 259 -19.26 -12.11 -2.33
N VAL A 260 -18.80 -13.20 -1.71
CA VAL A 260 -18.39 -14.42 -2.39
C VAL A 260 -19.05 -15.61 -1.71
N SER A 261 -19.76 -16.43 -2.49
CA SER A 261 -20.32 -17.71 -2.05
C SER A 261 -19.53 -18.87 -2.64
N TYR A 262 -19.45 -19.97 -1.90
CA TYR A 262 -18.66 -21.17 -2.23
C TYR A 262 -19.56 -22.42 -2.35
N GLN A 263 -19.05 -23.48 -2.99
CA GLN A 263 -19.75 -24.76 -3.16
C GLN A 263 -18.81 -25.97 -3.16
#